data_AF-A0A1H5SK11-F1
#
_entry.id   AF-A0A1H5SK11-F1
#
_cell.length_a   1.000
_cell.length_b   1.000
_cell.length_c   1.000
_cell.angle_alpha   90.00
_cell.angle_beta   90.00
_cell.angle_gamma   90.00
#
_symmetry.space_group_name_H-M   'P 1'
#
loop_
_entity.id
_entity.type
_entity.pdbx_description
1 polymer ?
#
loop_
_entity_poly.entity_id
_entity_poly.type
_entity_poly.pdbx_seq_one_letter_code
_entity_poly.pdbx_strand_id
1 'polypeptide(L)'
;MDHGFTVPMQLFWPGAPNNPDMPRVIPISANTVQHPIPTLRRALNFGRALGRAIRSWPEDINVVVLGTGGLSHQLDGERAGFINKEFDLYCMEKIVTDPDELTKISRMELVEKAGSQGTEFLMWMMMRGALGDKVVRRESNYHVPISNTGAGTMLLECMD
;
A
#
# COMPACT_ATOMS: atom_id res chain seq x y z
N MET A 1 -11.25 11.90 -8.36
CA MET A 1 -10.40 10.74 -8.02
C MET A 1 -9.81 10.23 -9.31
N ASP A 2 -8.48 10.05 -9.36
CA ASP A 2 -7.77 9.57 -10.54
C ASP A 2 -7.58 8.05 -10.49
N HIS A 3 -6.69 7.53 -11.34
CA HIS A 3 -6.44 6.09 -11.51
C HIS A 3 -5.93 5.40 -10.24
N GLY A 4 -5.19 6.09 -9.37
CA GLY A 4 -4.67 5.50 -8.11
C GLY A 4 -5.79 5.05 -7.16
N PHE A 5 -6.99 5.59 -7.35
CA PHE A 5 -8.22 5.17 -6.69
C PHE A 5 -9.14 4.36 -7.60
N THR A 6 -9.45 4.85 -8.80
CA THR A 6 -10.53 4.25 -9.60
C THR A 6 -10.19 2.86 -10.11
N VAL A 7 -8.92 2.57 -10.42
CA VAL A 7 -8.48 1.25 -10.89
C VAL A 7 -8.68 0.16 -9.83
N PRO A 8 -8.15 0.26 -8.59
CA PRO A 8 -8.38 -0.77 -7.58
C PRO A 8 -9.87 -0.92 -7.23
N MET A 9 -10.65 0.16 -7.24
CA MET A 9 -12.10 0.05 -7.01
C MET A 9 -12.80 -0.77 -8.10
N GLN A 10 -12.45 -0.60 -9.38
CA GLN A 10 -12.98 -1.43 -10.47
C GLN A 10 -12.56 -2.90 -10.35
N LEU A 11 -11.36 -3.18 -9.85
CA LEU A 11 -10.85 -4.54 -9.69
C LEU A 11 -11.54 -5.28 -8.54
N PHE A 12 -11.76 -4.61 -7.41
CA PHE A 12 -12.45 -5.20 -6.26
C PHE A 12 -13.98 -5.22 -6.42
N TRP A 13 -14.55 -4.18 -7.03
CA TRP A 13 -15.99 -4.02 -7.27
C TRP A 13 -16.27 -3.68 -8.74
N PRO A 14 -16.28 -4.67 -9.65
CA PRO A 14 -16.50 -4.45 -11.08
C PRO A 14 -17.78 -3.67 -11.36
N GLY A 15 -17.69 -2.58 -12.13
CA GLY A 15 -18.84 -1.69 -12.39
C GLY A 15 -18.96 -0.52 -11.41
N ALA A 16 -17.95 -0.29 -10.55
CA ALA A 16 -17.82 0.97 -9.80
C ALA A 16 -18.00 2.20 -10.73
N PRO A 17 -18.51 3.34 -10.24
CA PRO A 17 -19.04 3.56 -8.89
C PRO A 17 -20.47 3.04 -8.70
N ASN A 18 -21.06 2.41 -9.72
CA ASN A 18 -22.47 1.97 -9.72
C ASN A 18 -22.65 0.51 -9.22
N ASN A 19 -21.56 -0.15 -8.81
CA ASN A 19 -21.64 -1.49 -8.24
C ASN A 19 -22.39 -1.42 -6.88
N PRO A 20 -23.47 -2.20 -6.68
CA PRO A 20 -24.29 -2.13 -5.48
C PRO A 20 -23.58 -2.62 -4.20
N ASP A 21 -22.53 -3.44 -4.35
CA ASP A 21 -21.73 -3.99 -3.25
C ASP A 21 -20.51 -3.12 -2.91
N MET A 22 -20.29 -2.01 -3.63
CA MET A 22 -19.20 -1.08 -3.36
C MET A 22 -19.43 -0.36 -2.03
N PRO A 23 -18.49 -0.40 -1.08
CA PRO A 23 -18.66 0.28 0.20
C PRO A 23 -18.61 1.80 0.03
N ARG A 24 -19.15 2.52 1.02
CA ARG A 24 -18.88 3.96 1.17
C ARG A 24 -17.38 4.15 1.35
N VAL A 25 -16.81 5.15 0.68
CA VAL A 25 -15.35 5.35 0.65
C VAL A 25 -14.96 6.72 1.21
N ILE A 26 -13.91 6.71 2.03
CA ILE A 26 -13.19 7.91 2.46
C ILE A 26 -11.80 7.87 1.80
N PRO A 27 -11.52 8.70 0.79
CA PRO A 27 -10.21 8.71 0.14
C PRO A 27 -9.16 9.40 1.03
N ILE A 28 -8.01 8.75 1.20
CA ILE A 28 -6.83 9.32 1.86
C ILE A 28 -5.72 9.41 0.80
N SER A 29 -5.28 10.62 0.50
CA SER A 29 -4.19 10.86 -0.47
C SER A 29 -2.87 11.12 0.26
N ALA A 30 -1.78 10.59 -0.29
CA ALA A 30 -0.43 10.79 0.21
C ALA A 30 0.46 11.35 -0.92
N ASN A 31 1.22 12.41 -0.63
CA ASN A 31 2.22 12.91 -1.56
C ASN A 31 3.39 11.91 -1.66
N THR A 32 3.50 11.26 -2.82
CA THR A 32 4.61 10.38 -3.22
C THR A 32 5.41 10.96 -4.39
N VAL A 33 5.03 12.14 -4.90
CA VAL A 33 5.57 12.72 -6.14
C VAL A 33 6.61 13.80 -5.84
N GLN A 34 6.25 14.81 -5.04
CA GLN A 34 7.14 15.93 -4.79
C GLN A 34 7.96 15.70 -3.52
N HIS A 35 9.27 15.63 -3.66
CA HIS A 35 10.16 15.49 -2.51
C HIS A 35 10.19 16.78 -1.65
N PRO A 36 10.31 16.65 -0.31
CA PRO A 36 10.43 15.40 0.43
C PRO A 36 9.08 14.69 0.66
N ILE A 37 9.01 13.41 0.28
CA ILE A 37 7.88 12.53 0.61
C ILE A 37 7.91 12.10 2.10
N PRO A 38 6.87 11.49 2.68
CA PRO A 38 6.94 10.91 4.03
C PRO A 38 8.00 9.79 4.16
N THR A 39 8.45 9.49 5.39
CA THR A 39 9.20 8.24 5.64
C THR A 39 8.25 7.06 5.78
N LEU A 40 8.74 5.84 5.58
CA LEU A 40 7.98 4.62 5.91
C LEU A 40 7.60 4.57 7.40
N ARG A 41 8.46 5.10 8.30
CA ARG A 41 8.12 5.29 9.72
C ARG A 41 6.91 6.20 9.92
N ARG A 42 6.85 7.35 9.21
CA ARG A 42 5.73 8.29 9.29
C ARG A 42 4.46 7.67 8.72
N ALA A 43 4.55 6.95 7.61
CA ALA A 43 3.45 6.21 7.01
C ALA A 43 2.88 5.15 7.97
N LEU A 44 3.73 4.33 8.58
CA LEU A 44 3.30 3.33 9.57
C LEU A 44 2.63 3.99 10.80
N ASN A 45 3.21 5.08 11.31
CA ASN A 45 2.65 5.81 12.45
C ASN A 45 1.31 6.48 12.11
N PHE A 46 1.14 6.96 10.87
CA PHE A 46 -0.16 7.44 10.40
C PHE A 46 -1.18 6.30 10.41
N GLY A 47 -0.84 5.13 9.86
CA GLY A 47 -1.69 3.94 9.89
C GLY A 47 -2.11 3.57 11.31
N ARG A 48 -1.16 3.54 12.25
CA ARG A 48 -1.44 3.27 13.67
C ARG A 48 -2.45 4.26 14.27
N ALA A 49 -2.35 5.54 13.91
CA ALA A 49 -3.30 6.55 14.34
C ALA A 49 -4.68 6.37 13.68
N LEU A 50 -4.70 6.07 12.38
CA LEU A 50 -5.92 5.78 11.62
C LEU A 50 -6.67 4.58 12.21
N GLY A 51 -5.97 3.48 12.50
CA GLY A 51 -6.59 2.30 13.12
C GLY A 51 -7.22 2.61 14.48
N ARG A 52 -6.58 3.44 15.32
CA ARG A 52 -7.19 3.90 16.57
C ARG A 52 -8.44 4.76 16.33
N ALA A 53 -8.41 5.64 15.34
CA ALA A 53 -9.55 6.48 14.99
C ALA A 53 -10.75 5.62 14.51
N ILE A 54 -10.49 4.65 13.64
CA ILE A 54 -11.50 3.69 13.16
C ILE A 54 -12.11 2.92 14.33
N ARG A 55 -11.28 2.33 15.21
CA ARG A 55 -11.76 1.56 16.38
C ARG A 55 -12.48 2.42 17.43
N SER A 56 -12.29 3.73 17.44
CA SER A 56 -13.01 4.65 18.33
C SER A 56 -14.37 5.08 17.80
N TRP A 57 -14.74 4.69 16.58
CA TRP A 57 -16.05 4.99 16.00
C TRP A 57 -17.16 4.25 16.77
N PRO A 58 -18.27 4.92 17.14
CA PRO A 58 -19.27 4.34 18.03
C PRO A 58 -20.20 3.30 17.37
N GLU A 59 -20.26 3.25 16.04
CA GLU A 59 -21.11 2.30 15.32
C GLU A 59 -20.37 1.00 15.03
N ASP A 60 -21.09 -0.13 15.15
CA ASP A 60 -20.60 -1.46 14.79
C ASP A 60 -20.67 -1.65 13.26
N ILE A 61 -19.57 -1.31 12.58
CA ILE A 61 -19.44 -1.40 11.13
C ILE A 61 -18.13 -2.09 10.73
N ASN A 62 -18.19 -2.86 9.65
CA ASN A 62 -17.00 -3.43 9.04
C ASN A 62 -16.27 -2.39 8.20
N VAL A 63 -14.97 -2.23 8.43
CA VAL A 63 -14.11 -1.30 7.69
C VAL A 63 -12.98 -2.07 7.01
N VAL A 64 -12.86 -1.89 5.70
CA VAL A 64 -11.69 -2.34 4.92
C VAL A 64 -10.76 -1.17 4.67
N VAL A 65 -9.45 -1.38 4.85
CA VAL A 65 -8.41 -0.39 4.56
C VAL A 65 -7.62 -0.86 3.35
N LEU A 66 -7.60 -0.05 2.29
CA LEU A 66 -6.85 -0.34 1.06
C LEU A 66 -5.58 0.52 1.01
N GLY A 67 -4.42 -0.13 0.88
CA GLY A 67 -3.15 0.51 0.52
C GLY A 67 -2.86 0.20 -0.94
N THR A 68 -2.98 1.19 -1.81
CA THR A 68 -2.86 1.02 -3.28
C THR A 68 -1.53 1.59 -3.78
N GLY A 69 -1.16 1.28 -5.03
CA GLY A 69 0.15 1.61 -5.61
C GLY A 69 1.20 0.52 -5.39
N GLY A 70 2.43 0.82 -5.77
CA GLY A 70 3.58 -0.11 -5.67
C GLY A 70 3.68 -1.08 -6.85
N LEU A 71 4.56 -2.09 -6.82
CA LEU A 71 5.74 -2.17 -5.96
C LEU A 71 6.92 -1.55 -6.71
N SER A 72 7.98 -2.29 -7.02
CA SER A 72 9.10 -1.71 -7.75
C SER A 72 8.73 -1.35 -9.18
N HIS A 73 8.99 -0.09 -9.55
CA HIS A 73 8.90 0.44 -10.90
C HIS A 73 9.57 1.80 -11.03
N GLN A 74 10.04 2.10 -12.24
CA GLN A 74 10.53 3.40 -12.65
C GLN A 74 10.00 3.75 -14.05
N LEU A 75 9.36 4.90 -14.18
CA LEU A 75 8.65 5.32 -15.39
C LEU A 75 9.45 6.32 -16.25
N ASP A 76 10.49 6.92 -15.69
CA ASP A 76 11.21 8.04 -16.30
C ASP A 76 12.74 7.91 -16.22
N GLY A 77 13.41 8.63 -17.12
CA GLY A 77 14.86 8.65 -17.25
C GLY A 77 15.47 7.38 -17.85
N GLU A 78 16.79 7.30 -17.84
CA GLU A 78 17.56 6.19 -18.43
C GLU A 78 17.36 4.85 -17.72
N ARG A 79 16.78 4.87 -16.51
CA ARG A 79 16.48 3.69 -15.69
C ARG A 79 14.99 3.29 -15.74
N ALA A 80 14.22 3.85 -16.67
CA ALA A 80 12.82 3.45 -16.89
C ALA A 80 12.72 1.94 -17.21
N GLY A 81 11.67 1.29 -16.70
CA GLY A 81 11.47 -0.17 -16.77
C GLY A 81 12.18 -0.97 -15.67
N PHE A 82 12.84 -0.30 -14.71
CA PHE A 82 13.46 -0.96 -13.56
C PHE A 82 12.43 -1.67 -12.68
N ILE A 83 12.68 -2.95 -12.37
CA ILE A 83 11.90 -3.77 -11.44
C ILE A 83 12.89 -4.53 -10.55
N ASN A 84 12.58 -4.63 -9.27
CA ASN A 84 13.34 -5.33 -8.24
C ASN A 84 12.45 -6.32 -7.47
N LYS A 85 12.26 -7.51 -8.05
CA LYS A 85 11.44 -8.57 -7.47
C LYS A 85 11.90 -9.01 -6.08
N GLU A 86 13.20 -9.04 -5.81
CA GLU A 86 13.72 -9.43 -4.50
C GLU A 86 13.27 -8.45 -3.42
N PHE A 87 13.38 -7.14 -3.69
CA PHE A 87 12.92 -6.12 -2.77
C PHE A 87 11.39 -6.13 -2.59
N ASP A 88 10.65 -6.37 -3.67
CA ASP A 88 9.19 -6.46 -3.61
C ASP A 88 8.73 -7.61 -2.69
N LEU A 89 9.30 -8.80 -2.87
CA LEU A 89 8.97 -9.96 -2.05
C LEU A 89 9.41 -9.76 -0.58
N TYR A 90 10.55 -9.13 -0.35
CA TYR A 90 11.00 -8.73 0.99
C TYR A 90 9.99 -7.78 1.66
N CYS A 91 9.51 -6.76 0.94
CA CYS A 91 8.50 -5.83 1.42
C CYS A 91 7.17 -6.54 1.73
N MET A 92 6.70 -7.41 0.84
CA MET A 92 5.47 -8.21 1.03
C MET A 92 5.58 -9.21 2.19
N GLU A 93 6.77 -9.73 2.49
CA GLU A 93 6.98 -10.58 3.67
C GLU A 93 6.98 -9.75 4.95
N LYS A 94 7.83 -8.72 5.01
CA LYS A 94 8.04 -7.90 6.21
C LYS A 94 6.82 -7.09 6.59
N ILE A 95 6.00 -6.66 5.64
CA ILE A 95 4.75 -5.96 5.97
C ILE A 95 3.83 -6.84 6.83
N VAL A 96 3.91 -8.17 6.71
CA VAL A 96 3.15 -9.11 7.55
C VAL A 96 3.88 -9.40 8.85
N THR A 97 5.15 -9.78 8.75
CA THR A 97 5.90 -10.38 9.87
C THR A 97 6.55 -9.37 10.80
N ASP A 98 7.06 -8.27 10.27
CA ASP A 98 7.79 -7.23 11.02
C ASP A 98 7.76 -5.90 10.25
N PRO A 99 6.64 -5.14 10.30
CA PRO A 99 6.52 -3.89 9.57
C PRO A 99 7.47 -2.80 10.11
N ASP A 100 7.93 -2.90 11.36
CA ASP A 100 8.89 -1.95 11.90
C ASP A 100 10.29 -2.11 11.26
N GLU A 101 10.66 -3.29 10.77
CA GLU A 101 11.88 -3.50 9.98
C GLU A 101 11.90 -2.59 8.74
N LEU A 102 10.79 -2.48 8.02
CA LEU A 102 10.66 -1.64 6.82
C LEU A 102 10.85 -0.15 7.13
N THR A 103 10.66 0.28 8.38
CA THR A 103 10.85 1.67 8.79
C THR A 103 12.31 2.10 8.88
N LYS A 104 13.26 1.16 8.75
CA LYS A 104 14.70 1.41 8.70
C LYS A 104 15.18 1.91 7.33
N ILE A 105 14.39 1.65 6.28
CA ILE A 105 14.70 2.05 4.91
C ILE A 105 14.51 3.57 4.78
N SER A 106 15.57 4.27 4.39
CA SER A 106 15.53 5.70 4.09
C SER A 106 14.79 5.99 2.78
N ARG A 107 14.47 7.25 2.52
CA ARG A 107 13.84 7.67 1.26
C ARG A 107 14.70 7.34 0.05
N MET A 108 16.01 7.53 0.18
CA MET A 108 16.95 7.31 -0.92
C MET A 108 17.10 5.81 -1.19
N GLU A 109 17.21 4.98 -0.15
CA GLU A 109 17.23 3.53 -0.31
C GLU A 109 15.92 3.00 -0.90
N LEU A 110 14.78 3.60 -0.55
CA LEU A 110 13.50 3.24 -1.15
C LEU A 110 13.49 3.54 -2.66
N VAL A 111 13.91 4.74 -3.07
CA VAL A 111 14.04 5.10 -4.50
C VAL A 111 15.03 4.18 -5.23
N GLU A 112 16.17 3.88 -4.61
CA GLU A 112 17.19 3.00 -5.19
C GLU A 112 16.66 1.58 -5.41
N LYS A 113 16.04 1.01 -4.37
CA LYS A 113 15.59 -0.39 -4.36
C LYS A 113 14.27 -0.60 -5.09
N ALA A 114 13.36 0.37 -5.07
CA ALA A 114 12.02 0.25 -5.67
C ALA A 114 11.87 1.03 -6.99
N GLY A 115 12.81 1.89 -7.37
CA GLY A 115 12.61 2.86 -8.45
C GLY A 115 11.89 4.13 -7.98
N SER A 116 11.91 5.19 -8.79
CA SER A 116 11.40 6.52 -8.39
C SER A 116 9.91 6.51 -8.04
N GLN A 117 9.08 5.79 -8.79
CA GLN A 117 7.65 5.66 -8.50
C GLN A 117 7.33 4.51 -7.54
N GLY A 118 8.25 3.56 -7.33
CA GLY A 118 8.11 2.53 -6.29
C GLY A 118 8.03 3.06 -4.85
N THR A 119 8.26 4.36 -4.66
CA THR A 119 8.02 5.08 -3.38
C THR A 119 6.55 5.06 -2.93
N GLU A 120 5.62 4.74 -3.82
CA GLU A 120 4.20 4.51 -3.51
C GLU A 120 3.95 3.41 -2.47
N PHE A 121 4.94 2.53 -2.20
CA PHE A 121 4.90 1.57 -1.09
C PHE A 121 4.61 2.22 0.28
N LEU A 122 4.77 3.54 0.41
CA LEU A 122 4.28 4.32 1.56
C LEU A 122 2.80 4.03 1.90
N MET A 123 1.93 3.89 0.90
CA MET A 123 0.50 3.63 1.11
C MET A 123 0.23 2.24 1.68
N TRP A 124 1.07 1.26 1.34
CA TRP A 124 1.03 -0.07 1.95
C TRP A 124 1.38 0.00 3.44
N MET A 125 2.39 0.80 3.82
CA MET A 125 2.73 1.02 5.22
C MET A 125 1.65 1.78 6.00
N MET A 126 0.95 2.73 5.36
CA MET A 126 -0.22 3.40 5.94
C MET A 126 -1.35 2.41 6.22
N MET A 127 -1.65 1.53 5.25
CA MET A 127 -2.65 0.46 5.44
C MET A 127 -2.22 -0.49 6.55
N ARG A 128 -0.99 -1.01 6.51
CA ARG A 128 -0.51 -1.99 7.49
C ARG A 128 -0.58 -1.47 8.92
N GLY A 129 -0.26 -0.20 9.14
CA GLY A 129 -0.34 0.40 10.47
C GLY A 129 -1.76 0.42 11.05
N ALA A 130 -2.80 0.43 10.21
CA ALA A 130 -4.19 0.46 10.66
C ALA A 130 -4.67 -0.90 11.22
N LEU A 131 -4.04 -1.99 10.79
CA LEU A 131 -4.49 -3.37 11.06
C LEU A 131 -4.14 -3.93 12.46
N GLY A 132 -3.53 -3.12 13.34
CA GLY A 132 -3.09 -3.60 14.65
C GLY A 132 -1.75 -4.32 14.61
N ASP A 133 -1.38 -5.02 15.68
CA ASP A 133 -0.04 -5.63 15.79
C ASP A 133 0.06 -6.95 15.03
N LYS A 134 -1.00 -7.77 15.08
CA LYS A 134 -1.03 -9.11 14.49
C LYS A 134 -2.01 -9.18 13.33
N VAL A 135 -1.53 -9.71 12.21
CA VAL A 135 -2.35 -9.97 11.03
C VAL A 135 -2.07 -11.37 10.51
N VAL A 136 -3.07 -11.98 9.87
CA VAL A 136 -2.90 -13.22 9.09
C VAL A 136 -2.98 -12.88 7.62
N ARG A 137 -1.98 -13.33 6.85
CA ARG A 137 -2.02 -13.27 5.39
C ARG A 137 -2.94 -14.38 4.88
N ARG A 138 -4.11 -14.01 4.37
CA ARG A 138 -5.08 -14.94 3.77
C ARG A 138 -4.74 -15.27 2.34
N GLU A 139 -4.41 -14.26 1.56
CA GLU A 139 -4.04 -14.41 0.16
C GLU A 139 -2.88 -13.50 -0.20
N SER A 140 -2.10 -13.92 -1.19
CA SER A 140 -0.97 -13.15 -1.72
C SER A 140 -0.67 -13.56 -3.15
N ASN A 141 -0.52 -12.58 -4.03
CA ASN A 141 -0.05 -12.78 -5.40
C ASN A 141 1.01 -11.73 -5.73
N TYR A 142 1.97 -12.12 -6.58
CA TYR A 142 2.97 -11.22 -7.16
C TYR A 142 3.22 -11.62 -8.62
N HIS A 143 3.13 -10.66 -9.54
CA HIS A 143 3.31 -10.86 -10.97
C HIS A 143 4.22 -9.79 -11.58
N VAL A 144 5.07 -10.21 -12.51
CA VAL A 144 5.92 -9.32 -13.32
C VAL A 144 5.90 -9.80 -14.78
N PRO A 145 5.71 -8.90 -15.76
CA PRO A 145 5.37 -7.49 -15.62
C PRO A 145 3.84 -7.22 -15.68
N ILE A 146 3.36 -6.18 -15.01
CA ILE A 146 2.15 -5.47 -15.43
C ILE A 146 2.56 -4.08 -15.92
N SER A 147 2.57 -3.89 -17.24
CA SER A 147 3.19 -2.72 -17.88
C SER A 147 4.67 -2.58 -17.46
N ASN A 148 5.01 -1.57 -16.66
CA ASN A 148 6.38 -1.30 -16.18
C ASN A 148 6.58 -1.65 -14.70
N THR A 149 5.64 -2.39 -14.09
CA THR A 149 5.55 -2.52 -12.63
C THR A 149 5.54 -3.97 -12.16
N GLY A 150 6.23 -4.22 -11.03
CA GLY A 150 6.02 -5.41 -10.21
C GLY A 150 4.72 -5.29 -9.43
N ALA A 151 3.72 -6.08 -9.83
CA ALA A 151 2.37 -5.99 -9.30
C ALA A 151 2.14 -7.00 -8.17
N GLY A 152 1.79 -6.51 -6.98
CA GLY A 152 1.44 -7.33 -5.83
C GLY A 152 0.01 -7.11 -5.37
N THR A 153 -0.66 -8.17 -4.91
CA THR A 153 -1.92 -8.09 -4.16
C THR A 153 -1.81 -8.94 -2.89
N MET A 154 -2.35 -8.43 -1.79
CA MET A 154 -2.37 -9.14 -0.50
C MET A 154 -3.69 -8.91 0.22
N LEU A 155 -4.24 -9.97 0.81
CA LEU A 155 -5.36 -9.91 1.75
C LEU A 155 -4.84 -10.21 3.14
N LEU A 156 -4.95 -9.22 4.03
CA LEU A 156 -4.55 -9.32 5.43
C LEU A 156 -5.80 -9.22 6.30
N GLU A 157 -5.95 -10.16 7.22
CA GLU A 157 -7.00 -10.14 8.24
C GLU A 157 -6.39 -9.75 9.60
N CYS A 158 -7.02 -8.81 10.30
CA CYS A 158 -6.66 -8.45 11.66
C CYS A 158 -6.94 -9.63 12.60
N MET A 159 -6.07 -9.88 13.58
CA MET A 159 -6.24 -10.94 14.58
C MET A 159 -6.73 -10.42 15.94
N ASP A 160 -7.38 -9.26 15.92
CA ASP A 160 -7.90 -8.57 17.09
C ASP A 160 -9.18 -9.24 17.63
#